data_AF-A0A9D6JZK4-F1
#
_entry.id   AF-A0A9D6JZK4-F1
#
_cell.length_a   1.000
_cell.length_b   1.000
_cell.length_c   1.000
_cell.angle_alpha   90.00
_cell.angle_beta   90.00
_cell.angle_gamma   90.00
#
_symmetry.space_group_name_H-M   'P 1'
#
loop_
_entity.id
_entity.type
_entity.pdbx_description
1 polymer ?
#
loop_
_entity_poly.entity_id
_entity_poly.type
_entity_poly.pdbx_seq_one_letter_code
_entity_poly.pdbx_strand_id
1 'polypeptide(L)'
;MQKFRWARFAILMIPVLAAGCGPRSQNLEIDGVRAEIWVEDALVRIDQPIQLRFTVTNQDARPIQLAGVENAPAVDMIVRKPDPSRGWVEVWRWSQENAPAAEIELAPGESFTLEGTWALSERLGTDAVIVVGAIGYTGQIREVSVGVAETLSTF
;
A
#
# COMPACT_ATOMS: atom_id res chain seq x y z
N MET A 1 23.43 6.59 -31.19
CA MET A 1 22.73 5.31 -30.90
C MET A 1 22.85 5.02 -29.41
N GLN A 2 21.87 5.49 -28.62
CA GLN A 2 21.83 5.31 -27.17
C GLN A 2 21.18 3.97 -26.83
N LYS A 3 21.91 3.12 -26.09
CA LYS A 3 21.44 1.81 -25.65
C LYS A 3 20.56 1.99 -24.42
N PHE A 4 19.25 1.79 -24.58
CA PHE A 4 18.31 1.68 -23.47
C PHE A 4 18.66 0.43 -22.63
N ARG A 5 19.11 0.64 -21.39
CA ARG A 5 19.30 -0.42 -20.40
C ARG A 5 17.94 -0.70 -19.77
N TRP A 6 17.39 -1.88 -20.07
CA TRP A 6 16.20 -2.41 -19.44
C TRP A 6 16.50 -2.66 -17.96
N ALA A 7 15.87 -1.90 -17.07
CA ALA A 7 15.86 -2.22 -15.65
C ALA A 7 15.05 -3.52 -15.47
N ARG A 8 15.73 -4.58 -15.05
CA ARG A 8 15.11 -5.84 -14.65
C ARG A 8 14.32 -5.57 -13.37
N PHE A 9 13.00 -5.56 -13.46
CA PHE A 9 12.13 -5.67 -12.28
C PHE A 9 12.43 -7.00 -11.59
N ALA A 10 13.06 -6.93 -10.42
CA ALA A 10 13.14 -8.05 -9.52
C ALA A 10 11.73 -8.24 -8.93
N ILE A 11 10.98 -9.18 -9.48
CA ILE A 11 9.74 -9.66 -8.88
C ILE A 11 10.16 -10.41 -7.60
N LEU A 12 9.99 -9.75 -6.47
CA LEU A 12 10.11 -10.37 -5.16
C LEU A 12 8.95 -11.38 -5.06
N MET A 13 9.23 -12.66 -5.29
CA MET A 13 8.28 -13.73 -5.05
C MET A 13 8.01 -13.79 -3.54
N ILE A 14 6.86 -13.27 -3.11
CA ILE A 14 6.41 -13.38 -1.72
C ILE A 14 5.88 -14.80 -1.53
N PRO A 15 6.50 -15.65 -0.69
CA PRO A 15 5.93 -16.95 -0.38
C PRO A 15 4.64 -16.76 0.44
N VAL A 16 3.51 -17.13 -0.16
CA VAL A 16 2.20 -17.24 0.51
C VAL A 16 2.18 -18.54 1.32
N LEU A 17 2.93 -18.61 2.43
CA LEU A 17 2.94 -19.78 3.31
C LEU A 17 3.05 -19.37 4.78
N ALA A 18 1.93 -18.85 5.31
CA ALA A 18 1.46 -19.04 6.69
C ALA A 18 0.06 -18.40 6.82
N ALA A 19 -0.97 -19.23 6.77
CA ALA A 19 -2.35 -18.84 7.06
C ALA A 19 -2.50 -18.62 8.57
N GLY A 20 -2.12 -17.44 9.05
CA GLY A 20 -2.66 -16.90 10.30
C GLY A 20 -3.86 -16.04 9.97
N CYS A 21 -5.03 -16.34 10.54
CA CYS A 21 -6.08 -15.34 10.71
C CYS A 21 -5.53 -14.25 11.62
N GLY A 22 -5.54 -13.00 11.17
CA GLY A 22 -5.05 -11.89 11.97
C GLY A 22 -4.31 -10.84 11.18
N PRO A 23 -3.88 -9.77 11.89
CA PRO A 23 -3.33 -8.60 11.24
C PRO A 23 -2.02 -8.93 10.55
N ARG A 24 -1.79 -8.25 9.42
CA ARG A 24 -0.51 -8.23 8.73
C ARG A 24 -0.02 -6.81 8.59
N SER A 25 1.29 -6.64 8.71
CA SER A 25 1.95 -5.39 8.33
C SER A 25 3.20 -5.64 7.52
N GLN A 26 3.58 -4.64 6.73
CA GLN A 26 4.85 -4.59 6.03
C GLN A 26 5.44 -3.20 6.22
N ASN A 27 6.75 -3.16 6.41
CA ASN A 27 7.49 -1.93 6.59
C ASN A 27 8.44 -1.68 5.42
N LEU A 28 8.69 -0.39 5.15
CA LEU A 28 9.67 0.12 4.21
C LEU A 28 10.42 1.27 4.88
N GLU A 29 11.74 1.24 4.85
CA GLU A 29 12.60 2.32 5.35
C GLU A 29 13.39 2.92 4.20
N ILE A 30 13.29 4.24 4.02
CA ILE A 30 13.95 4.99 2.94
C ILE A 30 14.37 6.35 3.46
N ASP A 31 15.67 6.64 3.44
CA ASP A 31 16.24 7.97 3.66
C ASP A 31 15.60 8.71 4.87
N GLY A 32 15.56 8.03 6.03
CA GLY A 32 15.01 8.59 7.26
C GLY A 32 13.49 8.58 7.37
N VAL A 33 12.78 7.99 6.40
CA VAL A 33 11.33 7.76 6.45
C VAL A 33 11.07 6.29 6.72
N ARG A 34 10.28 5.98 7.75
CA ARG A 34 9.67 4.65 7.92
C ARG A 34 8.22 4.69 7.49
N ALA A 35 7.82 3.76 6.65
CA ALA A 35 6.47 3.57 6.18
C ALA A 35 5.96 2.20 6.60
N GLU A 36 4.79 2.14 7.21
CA GLU A 36 4.14 0.91 7.66
C GLU A 36 2.72 0.82 7.11
N ILE A 37 2.46 -0.19 6.27
CA ILE A 37 1.09 -0.56 5.89
C ILE A 37 0.64 -1.71 6.78
N TRP A 38 -0.56 -1.59 7.32
CA TRP A 38 -1.20 -2.55 8.20
C TRP A 38 -2.61 -2.86 7.70
N VAL A 39 -2.97 -4.13 7.76
CA VAL A 39 -4.29 -4.66 7.42
C VAL A 39 -4.78 -5.52 8.58
N GLU A 40 -6.03 -5.31 8.98
CA GLU A 40 -6.66 -5.97 10.14
C GLU A 40 -6.72 -7.48 10.00
N ASP A 41 -7.07 -7.96 8.81
CA ASP A 41 -7.09 -9.38 8.49
C ASP A 41 -6.51 -9.60 7.10
N ALA A 42 -5.60 -10.57 7.02
CA ALA A 42 -5.05 -11.04 5.76
C ALA A 42 -5.99 -11.97 4.99
N LEU A 43 -7.08 -12.39 5.62
CA LEU A 43 -8.12 -13.25 5.07
C LEU A 43 -9.46 -12.50 5.05
N VAL A 44 -9.88 -12.06 3.86
CA VAL A 44 -11.11 -11.27 3.70
C VAL A 44 -12.29 -12.10 3.22
N ARG A 45 -13.50 -11.68 3.60
CA ARG A 45 -14.76 -12.18 3.05
C ARG A 45 -15.40 -11.13 2.16
N ILE A 46 -16.18 -11.59 1.18
CA ILE A 46 -17.00 -10.69 0.36
C ILE A 46 -17.96 -9.92 1.26
N ASP A 47 -18.08 -8.62 0.99
CA ASP A 47 -18.91 -7.62 1.67
C ASP A 47 -18.60 -7.45 3.16
N GLN A 48 -17.52 -8.07 3.66
CA GLN A 48 -17.04 -7.84 5.01
C GLN A 48 -15.97 -6.73 5.00
N PRO A 49 -16.22 -5.58 5.64
CA PRO A 49 -15.21 -4.54 5.75
C PRO A 49 -14.02 -5.01 6.61
N ILE A 50 -12.83 -4.60 6.21
CA ILE A 50 -11.60 -4.68 7.02
C ILE A 50 -11.00 -3.30 7.22
N GLN A 51 -10.35 -3.11 8.36
CA GLN A 51 -9.59 -1.90 8.64
C GLN A 51 -8.22 -1.94 7.97
N LEU A 52 -7.86 -0.80 7.38
CA LEU A 52 -6.58 -0.56 6.75
C LEU A 52 -5.95 0.66 7.42
N ARG A 53 -4.64 0.61 7.68
CA ARG A 53 -3.88 1.73 8.23
C ARG A 53 -2.56 1.87 7.50
N PHE A 54 -2.22 3.10 7.11
CA PHE A 54 -0.91 3.43 6.57
C PHE A 54 -0.27 4.55 7.37
N THR A 55 0.87 4.27 8.00
CA THR A 55 1.60 5.23 8.84
C THR A 55 2.95 5.55 8.23
N VAL A 56 3.29 6.84 8.18
CA VAL A 56 4.58 7.36 7.73
C VAL A 56 5.21 8.13 8.88
N THR A 57 6.43 7.76 9.26
CA THR A 57 7.16 8.33 10.39
C THR A 57 8.48 8.93 9.93
N ASN A 58 8.76 10.15 10.36
CA ASN A 58 10.07 10.78 10.24
C ASN A 58 11.02 10.21 11.30
N GLN A 59 12.05 9.47 10.87
CA GLN A 59 13.13 8.97 11.71
C GLN A 59 14.40 9.83 11.64
N ASP A 60 14.42 10.85 10.79
CA ASP A 60 15.53 11.80 10.72
C ASP A 60 15.50 12.83 11.85
N ALA A 61 16.67 13.40 12.13
CA ALA A 61 16.84 14.49 13.08
C ALA A 61 16.38 15.87 12.54
N ARG A 62 15.90 15.92 11.29
CA ARG A 62 15.46 17.15 10.61
C ARG A 62 14.04 16.96 10.06
N PRO A 63 13.26 18.04 9.90
CA PRO A 63 12.00 17.98 9.18
C PRO A 63 12.19 17.43 7.76
N ILE A 64 11.22 16.65 7.31
CA ILE A 64 11.13 16.14 5.94
C ILE A 64 9.82 16.57 5.31
N GLN A 65 9.90 16.91 4.04
CA GLN A 65 8.75 17.26 3.21
C GLN A 65 8.38 16.06 2.35
N LEU A 66 7.17 15.55 2.54
CA LEU A 66 6.51 14.63 1.61
C LEU A 66 5.71 15.47 0.62
N ALA A 67 5.80 15.12 -0.67
CA ALA A 67 5.13 15.86 -1.72
C ALA A 67 4.65 14.91 -2.81
N GLY A 68 3.40 15.11 -3.21
CA GLY A 68 2.79 14.39 -4.31
C GLY A 68 3.53 14.55 -5.64
N VAL A 69 3.36 13.58 -6.53
CA VAL A 69 3.93 13.61 -7.89
C VAL A 69 2.77 13.56 -8.89
N GLU A 70 2.75 14.48 -9.85
CA GLU A 70 1.81 14.45 -11.00
C GLU A 70 0.34 14.15 -10.62
N ASN A 71 -0.27 15.00 -9.78
CA ASN A 71 -1.64 14.87 -9.27
C ASN A 71 -1.88 13.68 -8.32
N ALA A 72 -0.84 12.95 -7.91
CA ALA A 72 -0.92 12.05 -6.76
C ALA A 72 -0.74 12.84 -5.45
N PRO A 73 -1.36 12.42 -4.34
CA PRO A 73 -1.12 13.03 -3.04
C PRO A 73 0.25 12.68 -2.46
N ALA A 74 0.66 13.37 -1.40
CA ALA A 74 1.91 13.08 -0.70
C ALA A 74 1.93 11.68 -0.08
N VAL A 75 0.77 11.21 0.40
CA VAL A 75 0.57 9.88 1.00
C VAL A 75 -0.78 9.35 0.54
N ASP A 76 -0.84 8.08 0.13
CA ASP A 76 -2.09 7.40 -0.29
C ASP A 76 -2.11 5.94 0.14
N MET A 77 -3.30 5.34 0.08
CA MET A 77 -3.51 3.92 0.26
C MET A 77 -4.41 3.36 -0.85
N ILE A 78 -3.95 2.30 -1.51
CA ILE A 78 -4.54 1.77 -2.74
C ILE A 78 -4.72 0.26 -2.59
N VAL A 79 -5.88 -0.28 -2.99
CA VAL A 79 -6.06 -1.73 -3.14
C VAL A 79 -5.99 -2.09 -4.62
N ARG A 80 -5.17 -3.09 -4.96
CA ARG A 80 -5.01 -3.60 -6.33
C ARG A 80 -5.29 -5.08 -6.39
N LYS A 81 -5.99 -5.52 -7.44
CA LYS A 81 -6.18 -6.93 -7.79
C LYS A 81 -5.37 -7.31 -9.03
N PRO A 82 -4.94 -8.56 -9.19
CA PRO A 82 -4.39 -9.03 -10.43
C PRO A 82 -5.48 -9.08 -11.52
N ASP A 83 -5.08 -8.75 -12.74
CA ASP A 83 -5.86 -8.82 -13.96
C ASP A 83 -4.99 -9.49 -15.03
N PRO A 84 -5.41 -10.64 -15.60
CA PRO A 84 -4.60 -11.38 -16.58
C PRO A 84 -4.22 -10.58 -17.82
N SER A 85 -4.98 -9.54 -18.17
CA SER A 85 -4.77 -8.72 -19.36
C SER A 85 -4.00 -7.42 -19.09
N ARG A 86 -4.03 -6.91 -17.86
CA ARG A 86 -3.51 -5.59 -17.48
C ARG A 86 -2.47 -5.61 -16.35
N GLY A 87 -2.18 -6.76 -15.76
CA GLY A 87 -1.27 -6.87 -14.63
C GLY A 87 -1.98 -6.57 -13.32
N TRP A 88 -1.76 -5.41 -12.71
CA TRP A 88 -2.46 -5.00 -11.49
C TRP A 88 -3.46 -3.89 -11.80
N VAL A 89 -4.68 -4.04 -11.32
CA VAL A 89 -5.76 -3.05 -11.49
C VAL A 89 -6.18 -2.53 -10.13
N GLU A 90 -6.27 -1.21 -10.01
CA GLU A 90 -6.81 -0.54 -8.83
C GLU A 90 -8.31 -0.80 -8.70
N VAL A 91 -8.72 -1.22 -7.50
CA VAL A 91 -10.14 -1.47 -7.15
C VAL A 91 -10.65 -0.55 -6.06
N TRP A 92 -9.74 0.12 -5.34
CA TRP A 92 -10.07 1.10 -4.33
C TRP A 92 -8.87 2.01 -4.06
N ARG A 93 -9.14 3.27 -3.71
CA ARG A 93 -8.13 4.26 -3.35
C ARG A 93 -8.66 5.22 -2.30
N TRP A 94 -7.92 5.40 -1.21
CA TRP A 94 -8.30 6.23 -0.08
C TRP A 94 -8.56 7.69 -0.49
N SER A 95 -7.70 8.26 -1.33
CA SER A 95 -7.81 9.64 -1.83
C SER A 95 -8.99 9.91 -2.78
N GLN A 96 -9.71 8.89 -3.25
CA GLN A 96 -10.96 9.11 -4.00
C GLN A 96 -12.14 9.42 -3.06
N GLU A 97 -12.09 8.94 -1.82
CA GLU A 97 -13.14 9.10 -0.82
C GLU A 97 -12.82 10.20 0.17
N ASN A 98 -11.54 10.53 0.32
CA ASN A 98 -11.02 11.50 1.26
C ASN A 98 -10.21 12.56 0.50
N ALA A 99 -10.21 13.81 0.95
CA ALA A 99 -9.39 14.85 0.34
C ALA A 99 -7.95 14.79 0.91
N PRO A 100 -6.96 14.21 0.20
CA PRO A 100 -5.61 14.09 0.74
C PRO A 100 -4.85 15.42 0.67
N ALA A 101 -3.82 15.55 1.49
CA ALA A 101 -2.86 16.64 1.37
C ALA A 101 -1.91 16.39 0.19
N ALA A 102 -1.71 17.42 -0.64
CA ALA A 102 -0.71 17.39 -1.71
C ALA A 102 0.73 17.42 -1.17
N GLU A 103 0.91 18.00 0.02
CA GLU A 103 2.19 18.18 0.69
C GLU A 103 2.01 17.98 2.21
N ILE A 104 2.96 17.29 2.84
CA ILE A 104 2.97 17.03 4.30
C ILE A 104 4.40 17.25 4.80
N GLU A 105 4.57 18.19 5.73
CA GLU A 105 5.83 18.34 6.47
C GLU A 105 5.74 17.49 7.75
N LEU A 106 6.77 16.70 8.03
CA LEU A 106 6.89 15.92 9.26
C LEU A 106 8.11 16.38 10.05
N ALA A 107 7.90 16.85 11.28
CA ALA A 107 8.97 17.14 12.23
C ALA A 107 9.73 15.87 12.64
N PRO A 108 10.94 15.98 13.21
CA PRO A 108 11.68 14.81 13.71
C PRO A 108 10.85 13.96 14.69
N GLY A 109 10.69 12.66 14.38
CA GLY A 109 9.88 11.73 15.17
C GLY A 109 8.37 11.80 14.93
N GLU A 110 7.89 12.76 14.13
CA GLU A 110 6.47 12.91 13.84
C GLU A 110 5.97 11.79 12.91
N SER A 111 4.70 11.42 13.10
CA SER A 111 4.03 10.44 12.25
C SER A 111 2.74 10.99 11.67
N PHE A 112 2.48 10.67 10.41
CA PHE A 112 1.21 10.89 9.74
C PHE A 112 0.56 9.55 9.44
N THR A 113 -0.74 9.41 9.70
CA THR A 113 -1.46 8.15 9.55
C THR A 113 -2.73 8.35 8.73
N LEU A 114 -2.90 7.51 7.72
CA LEU A 114 -4.16 7.28 7.03
C LEU A 114 -4.86 6.07 7.64
N GLU A 115 -6.16 6.18 7.87
CA GLU A 115 -7.02 5.07 8.26
C GLU A 115 -8.19 5.00 7.29
N GLY A 116 -8.58 3.78 6.93
CA GLY A 116 -9.68 3.55 6.01
C GLY A 116 -10.28 2.17 6.19
N THR A 117 -11.47 1.99 5.64
CA THR A 117 -12.15 0.70 5.62
C THR A 117 -12.40 0.30 4.18
N TRP A 118 -12.11 -0.96 3.85
CA TRP A 118 -12.36 -1.50 2.53
C TRP A 118 -13.04 -2.87 2.64
N ALA A 119 -13.95 -3.17 1.71
CA ALA A 119 -14.60 -4.46 1.62
C ALA A 119 -14.38 -5.06 0.23
N LEU A 120 -14.13 -6.37 0.19
CA LEU A 120 -14.04 -7.12 -1.06
C LEU A 120 -15.44 -7.23 -1.67
N SER A 121 -15.63 -6.74 -2.90
CA SER A 121 -16.95 -6.73 -3.57
C SER A 121 -17.20 -7.93 -4.50
N GLU A 122 -16.19 -8.75 -4.77
CA GLU A 122 -16.29 -9.90 -5.68
C GLU A 122 -15.32 -11.02 -5.31
N ARG A 123 -15.52 -12.22 -5.85
CA ARG A 123 -14.63 -13.38 -5.61
C ARG A 123 -13.25 -13.14 -6.23
N LEU A 124 -12.19 -13.41 -5.48
CA LEU A 124 -10.80 -13.42 -5.98
C LEU A 124 -10.43 -14.77 -6.61
N GLY A 125 -11.16 -15.85 -6.30
CA GLY A 125 -10.84 -17.19 -6.80
C GLY A 125 -9.55 -17.73 -6.16
N THR A 126 -8.51 -17.96 -6.95
CA THR A 126 -7.17 -18.36 -6.44
C THR A 126 -6.25 -17.17 -6.20
N ASP A 127 -6.70 -15.96 -6.50
CA ASP A 127 -5.87 -14.76 -6.46
C ASP A 127 -5.92 -14.05 -5.10
N ALA A 128 -4.98 -13.13 -4.90
CA ALA A 128 -4.90 -12.25 -3.73
C ALA A 128 -4.89 -10.80 -4.19
N VAL A 129 -5.48 -9.91 -3.41
CA VAL A 129 -5.27 -8.47 -3.58
C VAL A 129 -4.01 -8.03 -2.84
N ILE A 130 -3.49 -6.87 -3.23
CA ILE A 130 -2.47 -6.17 -2.46
C ILE A 130 -3.04 -4.86 -1.96
N VAL A 131 -2.77 -4.56 -0.69
CA VAL A 131 -2.97 -3.22 -0.13
C VAL A 131 -1.62 -2.53 -0.17
N VAL A 132 -1.59 -1.34 -0.76
CA VAL A 132 -0.38 -0.57 -1.05
C VAL A 132 -0.46 0.75 -0.31
N GLY A 133 0.53 1.04 0.54
CA GLY A 133 0.81 2.38 1.01
C GLY A 133 1.78 3.07 0.05
N ALA A 134 1.43 4.25 -0.44
CA ALA A 134 2.23 5.02 -1.40
C ALA A 134 2.66 6.36 -0.79
N ILE A 135 3.92 6.74 -0.98
CA ILE A 135 4.49 8.00 -0.49
C ILE A 135 5.22 8.71 -1.62
N GLY A 136 4.89 9.99 -1.82
CA GLY A 136 5.67 10.90 -2.63
C GLY A 136 6.87 11.45 -1.86
N TYR A 137 8.07 11.02 -2.23
CA TYR A 137 9.32 11.42 -1.58
C TYR A 137 10.39 11.75 -2.62
N THR A 138 11.01 12.93 -2.53
CA THR A 138 12.07 13.40 -3.45
C THR A 138 11.68 13.36 -4.95
N GLY A 139 10.39 13.61 -5.26
CA GLY A 139 9.87 13.57 -6.63
C GLY A 139 9.67 12.15 -7.19
N GLN A 140 9.72 11.12 -6.35
CA GLN A 140 9.44 9.73 -6.71
C GLN A 140 8.35 9.15 -5.81
N ILE A 141 7.60 8.18 -6.35
CA ILE A 141 6.67 7.39 -5.54
C ILE A 141 7.40 6.17 -4.98
N ARG A 142 7.23 5.93 -3.69
CA ARG A 142 7.68 4.74 -2.97
C ARG A 142 6.48 3.97 -2.47
N GLU A 143 6.50 2.66 -2.63
CA GLU A 143 5.37 1.79 -2.29
C GLU A 143 5.80 0.69 -1.33
N VAL A 144 4.96 0.44 -0.32
CA VAL A 144 5.03 -0.73 0.54
C VAL A 144 3.70 -1.47 0.43
N SER A 145 3.71 -2.80 0.40
CA SER A 145 2.50 -3.57 0.17
C SER A 145 2.38 -4.81 1.04
N VAL A 146 1.14 -5.20 1.32
CA VAL A 146 0.77 -6.44 2.00
C VAL A 146 -0.22 -7.20 1.14
N GLY A 147 0.01 -8.51 0.99
CA GLY A 147 -0.92 -9.41 0.32
C GLY A 147 -2.06 -9.84 1.24
N VAL A 148 -3.29 -9.72 0.73
CA VAL A 148 -4.56 -10.10 1.37
C VAL A 148 -5.27 -11.10 0.47
N ALA A 149 -5.62 -12.27 1.01
CA ALA A 149 -6.29 -13.33 0.27
C ALA A 149 -7.75 -13.44 0.68
N GLU A 150 -8.58 -14.00 -0.20
CA GLU A 150 -9.94 -14.36 0.15
C GLU A 150 -9.94 -15.61 1.04
N THR A 151 -10.73 -15.60 2.11
CA THR A 151 -11.01 -16.85 2.84
C THR A 151 -12.04 -17.69 2.09
N LEU A 152 -11.70 -18.95 1.83
CA LEU A 152 -12.68 -19.93 1.38
C LEU A 152 -13.57 -20.27 2.58
N SER A 153 -14.80 -19.75 2.58
CA SER A 153 -15.82 -20.25 3.50
C SER A 153 -16.07 -21.72 3.18
N THR A 154 -15.49 -22.64 3.95
CA THR A 154 -15.97 -24.02 4.03
C THR A 154 -17.38 -23.98 4.59
N PHE A 155 -18.36 -24.20 3.72
CA PHE A 155 -19.73 -24.55 4.10
C PHE A 155 -19.76 -25.99 4.62
#